data_AF-A0A7X1WQL5-F1
#
_entry.id   AF-A0A7X1WQL5-F1
#
_cell.length_a   1.000
_cell.length_b   1.000
_cell.length_c   1.000
_cell.angle_alpha   90.00
_cell.angle_beta   90.00
_cell.angle_gamma   90.00
#
_symmetry.space_group_name_H-M   'P 1'
#
loop_
_entity.id
_entity.type
_entity.pdbx_description
1 polymer ?
#
loop_
_entity_poly.entity_id
_entity_poly.type
_entity_poly.pdbx_seq_one_letter_code
_entity_poly.pdbx_strand_id
1 'polypeptide(L)'
;MIPTPRLDQLDTEQLRSLAAQLLTRVEHLDTQLASLDKEVLHQKTRNQQLIHEIALLKRHRFAKRSESFSPNQASLLDDLIETDLAAIEAELEILAPKPAQAAVRQQPKRTALPAEFPRTLIHHDPENTQCQCGCALKRIGEDVSEKLDYTPGVFSVERHIRGKWVCDNCET
;
A
#
# COMPACT_ATOMS: atom_id res chain seq x y z
N MET A 1 -69.51 -36.25 12.77
CA MET A 1 -70.02 -37.18 11.76
C MET A 1 -71.46 -36.80 11.47
N ILE A 2 -71.76 -36.28 10.28
CA ILE A 2 -73.13 -35.96 9.89
C ILE A 2 -73.79 -37.28 9.47
N PRO A 3 -74.94 -37.68 10.05
CA PRO A 3 -75.63 -38.89 9.63
C PRO A 3 -76.08 -38.73 8.18
N THR A 4 -75.58 -39.57 7.28
CA THR A 4 -76.00 -39.59 5.89
C THR A 4 -77.41 -40.16 5.81
N PRO A 5 -78.40 -39.42 5.26
CA PRO A 5 -79.73 -39.98 5.05
C PRO A 5 -79.64 -41.19 4.12
N ARG A 6 -80.37 -42.28 4.42
CA ARG A 6 -80.46 -43.44 3.53
C ARG A 6 -81.25 -43.06 2.29
N LEU A 7 -80.54 -42.73 1.22
CA LEU A 7 -81.08 -42.25 -0.06
C LEU A 7 -82.10 -43.21 -0.69
N ASP A 8 -81.97 -44.51 -0.42
CA ASP A 8 -82.81 -45.59 -0.96
C ASP A 8 -84.27 -45.58 -0.46
N GLN A 9 -84.58 -44.78 0.57
CA GLN A 9 -85.90 -44.73 1.21
C GLN A 9 -86.69 -43.44 0.88
N LEU A 10 -86.15 -42.55 0.04
CA LEU A 10 -86.76 -41.26 -0.26
C LEU A 10 -87.53 -41.26 -1.58
N ASP A 11 -88.67 -40.57 -1.58
CA ASP A 11 -89.48 -40.35 -2.79
C ASP A 11 -88.83 -39.34 -3.76
N THR A 12 -89.26 -39.36 -5.02
CA THR A 12 -88.67 -38.51 -6.08
C THR A 12 -88.72 -37.00 -5.77
N GLU A 13 -89.76 -36.50 -5.13
CA GLU A 13 -89.84 -35.10 -4.68
C GLU A 13 -88.89 -34.80 -3.51
N GLN A 14 -88.74 -35.75 -2.59
CA GLN A 14 -87.80 -35.63 -1.47
C GLN A 14 -86.35 -35.61 -1.96
N LEU A 15 -86.00 -36.42 -2.96
CA LEU A 15 -84.68 -36.39 -3.60
C LEU A 15 -84.40 -35.07 -4.31
N ARG A 16 -85.40 -34.49 -5.02
CA ARG A 16 -85.25 -33.18 -5.68
C ARG A 16 -85.03 -32.04 -4.68
N SER A 17 -85.80 -32.03 -3.59
CA SER A 17 -85.63 -31.03 -2.53
C SER A 17 -84.28 -31.16 -1.81
N LEU A 18 -83.82 -32.37 -1.54
CA LEU A 18 -82.49 -32.63 -0.97
C LEU A 18 -81.39 -32.16 -1.93
N ALA A 19 -81.49 -32.46 -3.22
CA ALA A 19 -80.53 -32.00 -4.22
C ALA A 19 -80.46 -30.47 -4.29
N ALA A 20 -81.61 -29.78 -4.26
CA ALA A 20 -81.65 -28.31 -4.20
C ALA A 20 -81.01 -27.75 -2.92
N GLN A 21 -81.24 -28.39 -1.77
CA GLN A 21 -80.59 -28.01 -0.51
C GLN A 21 -79.07 -28.24 -0.54
N LEU A 22 -78.61 -29.33 -1.15
CA LEU A 22 -77.19 -29.60 -1.31
C LEU A 22 -76.52 -28.60 -2.26
N LEU A 23 -77.16 -28.24 -3.37
CA LEU A 23 -76.65 -27.23 -4.29
C LEU A 23 -76.49 -25.87 -3.60
N THR A 24 -77.51 -25.40 -2.87
CA THR A 24 -77.41 -24.15 -2.11
C THR A 24 -76.35 -24.22 -1.01
N ARG A 25 -76.17 -25.40 -0.37
CA ARG A 25 -75.11 -25.60 0.62
C ARG A 25 -73.71 -25.57 -0.01
N VAL A 26 -73.54 -26.14 -1.20
CA VAL A 26 -72.27 -26.09 -1.95
C VAL A 26 -71.94 -24.66 -2.34
N GLU A 27 -72.89 -23.93 -2.93
CA GLU A 27 -72.71 -22.50 -3.26
C GLU A 27 -72.33 -21.68 -2.04
N HIS A 28 -73.00 -21.91 -0.90
CA HIS A 28 -72.66 -21.24 0.34
C HIS A 28 -71.24 -21.57 0.82
N LEU A 29 -70.84 -22.84 0.78
CA LEU A 29 -69.48 -23.25 1.14
C LEU A 29 -68.43 -22.66 0.20
N ASP A 30 -68.70 -22.59 -1.10
CA ASP A 30 -67.80 -21.99 -2.09
C ASP A 30 -67.62 -20.49 -1.81
N THR A 31 -68.69 -19.77 -1.46
CA THR A 31 -68.58 -18.36 -1.06
C THR A 31 -67.81 -18.17 0.23
N GLN A 32 -67.93 -19.10 1.19
CA GLN A 32 -67.14 -19.09 2.43
C GLN A 32 -65.66 -19.38 2.17
N LEU A 33 -65.35 -20.36 1.32
CA LEU A 33 -63.96 -20.65 0.94
C LEU A 33 -63.32 -19.45 0.24
N ALA A 34 -64.03 -18.82 -0.69
CA ALA A 34 -63.55 -17.64 -1.38
C ALA A 34 -63.31 -16.44 -0.45
N SER A 35 -64.09 -16.29 0.64
CA SER A 35 -63.86 -15.23 1.63
C SER A 35 -62.66 -15.54 2.52
N LEU A 36 -62.51 -16.79 2.97
CA LEU A 36 -61.35 -17.24 3.75
C LEU A 36 -60.05 -17.10 2.94
N ASP A 37 -60.05 -17.48 1.66
CA ASP A 37 -58.87 -17.37 0.80
C ASP A 37 -58.40 -15.91 0.67
N LYS A 38 -59.34 -14.97 0.52
CA LYS A 38 -59.03 -13.54 0.50
C LYS A 38 -58.42 -13.07 1.83
N GLU A 39 -58.94 -13.55 2.95
CA GLU A 39 -58.41 -13.21 4.26
C GLU A 39 -56.99 -13.77 4.47
N VAL A 40 -56.76 -15.02 4.07
CA VAL A 40 -55.43 -15.66 4.12
C VAL A 40 -54.42 -14.88 3.29
N LEU A 41 -54.79 -14.46 2.07
CA LEU A 41 -53.92 -13.64 1.23
C LEU A 41 -53.61 -12.28 1.87
N HIS A 42 -54.62 -11.63 2.46
CA HIS A 42 -54.45 -10.37 3.17
C HIS A 42 -53.49 -10.51 4.36
N GLN A 43 -53.70 -11.52 5.21
CA GLN A 43 -52.86 -11.80 6.36
C GLN A 43 -51.43 -12.18 5.96
N LYS A 44 -51.24 -12.94 4.87
CA LYS A 44 -49.92 -13.29 4.34
C LYS A 44 -49.15 -12.06 3.87
N THR A 45 -49.82 -11.17 3.14
CA THR A 45 -49.24 -9.90 2.67
C THR A 45 -48.83 -9.02 3.85
N ARG A 46 -49.70 -8.89 4.86
CA ARG A 46 -49.43 -8.11 6.06
C ARG A 46 -48.26 -8.68 6.87
N ASN A 47 -48.17 -10.00 7.00
CA ASN A 47 -47.03 -10.66 7.64
C ASN A 47 -45.71 -10.38 6.89
N GLN A 48 -45.72 -10.44 5.56
CA GLN A 48 -44.53 -10.12 4.76
C GLN A 48 -44.09 -8.65 4.95
N GLN A 49 -45.03 -7.71 4.98
CA GLN A 49 -44.76 -6.30 5.26
C GLN A 49 -44.12 -6.12 6.65
N LEU A 50 -44.74 -6.69 7.70
CA LEU A 50 -44.23 -6.60 9.06
C LEU A 50 -42.84 -7.24 9.22
N ILE A 51 -42.59 -8.39 8.57
CA ILE A 51 -41.27 -9.03 8.56
C ILE A 51 -40.22 -8.09 7.94
N HIS A 52 -40.55 -7.44 6.83
CA HIS A 52 -39.65 -6.49 6.18
C HIS A 52 -39.36 -5.27 7.06
N GLU A 53 -40.39 -4.67 7.66
CA GLU A 53 -40.24 -3.55 8.60
C GLU A 53 -39.37 -3.93 9.82
N ILE A 54 -39.61 -5.10 10.41
CA ILE A 54 -38.80 -5.61 11.52
C ILE A 54 -37.35 -5.81 11.09
N ALA A 55 -37.10 -6.32 9.88
CA ALA A 55 -35.75 -6.48 9.35
C ALA A 55 -35.03 -5.13 9.19
N LEU A 56 -35.72 -4.11 8.66
CA LEU A 56 -35.19 -2.75 8.56
C LEU A 56 -34.89 -2.15 9.94
N LEU A 57 -35.83 -2.24 10.89
CA LEU A 57 -35.65 -1.74 12.25
C LEU A 57 -34.50 -2.43 12.98
N LYS A 58 -34.36 -3.76 12.82
CA LYS A 58 -33.22 -4.51 13.34
C LYS A 58 -31.91 -4.03 12.74
N ARG A 59 -31.85 -3.83 11.42
CA ARG A 59 -30.66 -3.29 10.75
C ARG A 59 -30.31 -1.91 11.31
N HIS A 60 -31.27 -0.99 11.43
CA HIS A 60 -31.01 0.34 11.99
C HIS A 60 -30.53 0.30 13.46
N ARG A 61 -31.12 -0.56 14.30
CA ARG A 61 -30.76 -0.68 15.72
C ARG A 61 -29.39 -1.33 15.91
N PHE A 62 -29.10 -2.40 15.16
CA PHE A 62 -27.97 -3.28 15.44
C PHE A 62 -26.78 -3.09 14.50
N ALA A 63 -26.96 -2.62 13.25
CA ALA A 63 -25.82 -2.37 12.34
C ALA A 63 -24.88 -1.29 12.89
N LYS A 64 -25.43 -0.26 13.56
CA LYS A 64 -24.61 0.76 14.25
C LYS A 64 -23.83 0.21 15.46
N ARG A 65 -24.27 -0.93 16.05
CA ARG A 65 -23.57 -1.61 17.16
C ARG A 65 -22.52 -2.60 16.68
N SER A 66 -22.68 -3.20 15.49
CA SER A 66 -21.64 -4.06 14.90
C SER A 66 -20.41 -3.27 14.42
N GLU A 67 -20.54 -1.98 14.17
CA GLU A 67 -19.41 -1.08 13.87
C GLU A 67 -18.86 -0.35 15.11
N SER A 68 -19.60 -0.33 16.23
CA SER A 68 -19.05 0.24 17.47
C SER A 68 -18.12 -0.79 18.11
N PHE A 69 -16.84 -0.73 17.76
CA PHE A 69 -15.78 -1.43 18.49
C PHE A 69 -15.89 -1.06 19.97
N SER A 70 -16.08 -2.05 20.84
CA SER A 70 -16.06 -1.77 22.27
C SER A 70 -14.65 -1.32 22.67
N PRO A 71 -14.49 -0.30 23.53
CA PRO A 71 -13.17 0.23 23.87
C PRO A 71 -12.25 -0.85 24.47
N ASN A 72 -12.82 -1.83 25.18
CA ASN A 72 -12.05 -2.96 25.73
C ASN A 72 -11.57 -3.94 24.64
N GLN A 73 -12.23 -4.03 23.48
CA GLN A 73 -11.76 -4.84 22.35
C GLN A 73 -10.67 -4.12 21.54
N ALA A 74 -10.63 -2.79 21.54
CA ALA A 74 -9.55 -2.04 20.90
C ALA A 74 -8.20 -2.33 21.59
N SER A 75 -8.18 -2.37 22.93
CA SER A 75 -6.99 -2.73 23.70
C SER A 75 -6.42 -4.11 23.36
N LEU A 76 -7.27 -5.09 23.03
CA LEU A 76 -6.80 -6.42 22.62
C LEU A 76 -6.09 -6.41 21.26
N LEU A 77 -6.45 -5.48 20.37
CA LEU A 77 -5.75 -5.29 19.10
C LEU A 77 -4.41 -4.59 19.31
N ASP A 78 -4.35 -3.63 20.24
CA ASP A 78 -3.11 -2.95 20.60
C ASP A 78 -2.09 -3.96 21.16
N ASP A 79 -2.52 -4.84 22.08
CA ASP A 79 -1.66 -5.92 22.63
C ASP A 79 -1.13 -6.85 21.52
N LEU A 80 -1.99 -7.23 20.56
CA LEU A 80 -1.60 -8.06 19.41
C LEU A 80 -0.56 -7.35 18.52
N ILE A 81 -0.78 -6.07 18.22
CA ILE A 81 0.14 -5.26 17.43
C ILE A 81 1.50 -5.14 18.13
N GLU A 82 1.50 -4.89 19.45
CA GLU A 82 2.74 -4.85 20.24
C GLU A 82 3.48 -6.19 20.21
N THR A 83 2.76 -7.31 20.29
CA THR A 83 3.40 -8.64 20.19
C THR A 83 4.03 -8.91 18.83
N ASP A 84 3.35 -8.53 17.75
CA ASP A 84 3.86 -8.70 16.38
C ASP A 84 5.07 -7.78 16.13
N LEU A 85 5.02 -6.54 16.59
CA LEU A 85 6.14 -5.60 16.51
C LEU A 85 7.36 -6.14 17.26
N ALA A 86 7.17 -6.63 18.49
CA ALA A 86 8.26 -7.21 19.29
C ALA A 86 8.88 -8.45 18.60
N ALA A 87 8.07 -9.28 17.94
CA ALA A 87 8.57 -10.43 17.18
C ALA A 87 9.43 -9.99 15.98
N ILE A 88 8.98 -8.98 15.22
CA ILE A 88 9.73 -8.41 14.09
C ILE A 88 11.04 -7.78 14.58
N GLU A 89 11.01 -7.02 15.67
CA GLU A 89 12.21 -6.41 16.26
C GLU A 89 13.25 -7.47 16.65
N ALA A 90 12.81 -8.56 17.28
CA ALA A 90 13.69 -9.68 17.64
C ALA A 90 14.32 -10.35 16.39
N GLU A 91 13.54 -10.55 15.32
CA GLU A 91 14.06 -11.09 14.06
C GLU A 91 15.09 -10.14 13.42
N LEU A 92 14.82 -8.83 13.45
CA LEU A 92 15.73 -7.81 12.93
C LEU A 92 17.03 -7.73 13.74
N GLU A 93 16.98 -7.88 15.06
CA GLU A 93 18.18 -7.93 15.90
C GLU A 93 19.07 -9.14 15.58
N ILE A 94 18.48 -10.30 15.29
CA ILE A 94 19.22 -11.51 14.90
C ILE A 94 19.88 -11.31 13.53
N LEU A 95 19.19 -10.66 12.60
CA LEU A 95 19.68 -10.39 11.24
C LEU A 95 20.62 -9.18 11.17
N ALA A 96 20.69 -8.37 12.22
CA ALA A 96 21.51 -7.18 12.24
C ALA A 96 22.99 -7.54 12.10
N PRO A 97 23.71 -6.99 11.09
CA PRO A 97 25.13 -7.20 10.98
C PRO A 97 25.82 -6.63 12.22
N LYS A 98 26.73 -7.43 12.80
CA LYS A 98 27.52 -7.01 13.96
C LYS A 98 28.15 -5.65 13.67
N PRO A 99 28.02 -4.64 14.57
CA PRO A 99 28.57 -3.32 14.31
C PRO A 99 30.06 -3.47 14.02
N ALA A 100 30.44 -3.14 12.79
CA ALA A 100 31.85 -3.09 12.41
C ALA A 100 32.53 -2.13 13.38
N GLN A 101 33.58 -2.59 14.04
CA GLN A 101 34.41 -1.72 14.90
C GLN A 101 34.73 -0.47 14.09
N ALA A 102 34.38 0.70 14.64
CA ALA A 102 34.53 1.96 13.95
C ALA A 102 35.98 2.10 13.46
N ALA A 103 36.17 1.91 12.15
CA ALA A 103 37.46 2.13 11.53
C ALA A 103 37.86 3.57 11.86
N VAL A 104 39.05 3.73 12.43
CA VAL A 104 39.63 5.03 12.77
C VAL A 104 39.48 5.93 11.53
N ARG A 105 38.71 7.03 11.66
CA ARG A 105 38.44 7.96 10.56
C ARG A 105 39.78 8.52 10.07
N GLN A 106 40.29 7.96 8.98
CA GLN A 106 41.47 8.49 8.33
C GLN A 106 41.10 9.77 7.61
N GLN A 107 41.91 10.82 7.75
CA GLN A 107 41.75 12.04 6.97
C GLN A 107 41.81 11.68 5.48
N PRO A 108 40.84 12.12 4.66
CA PRO A 108 40.86 11.84 3.22
C PRO A 108 42.09 12.49 2.60
N LYS A 109 43.05 11.67 2.15
CA LYS A 109 44.16 12.11 1.32
C LYS A 109 43.71 12.13 -0.13
N ARG A 110 44.11 13.16 -0.89
CA ARG A 110 43.85 13.22 -2.34
C ARG A 110 44.62 12.07 -3.01
N THR A 111 43.89 11.12 -3.59
CA THR A 111 44.49 10.07 -4.43
C THR A 111 45.01 10.71 -5.72
N ALA A 112 46.19 10.27 -6.17
CA ALA A 112 46.72 10.70 -7.46
C ALA A 112 45.79 10.28 -8.61
N LEU A 113 45.80 11.04 -9.71
CA LEU A 113 45.05 10.68 -10.90
C LEU A 113 45.63 9.39 -11.52
N PRO A 114 44.78 8.52 -12.11
CA PRO A 114 45.23 7.26 -12.71
C PRO A 114 46.42 7.41 -13.67
N ALA A 115 47.35 6.46 -13.63
CA ALA A 115 48.51 6.45 -14.53
C ALA A 115 48.10 6.24 -16.00
N GLU A 116 46.97 5.59 -16.24
CA GLU A 116 46.47 5.20 -17.56
C GLU A 116 45.96 6.38 -18.41
N PHE A 117 45.62 7.51 -17.80
CA PHE A 117 45.16 8.67 -18.55
C PHE A 117 46.32 9.33 -19.32
N PRO A 118 46.12 9.69 -20.61
CA PRO A 118 47.14 10.38 -21.40
C PRO A 118 47.48 11.73 -20.75
N ARG A 119 48.77 11.99 -20.56
CA ARG A 119 49.28 13.23 -19.94
C ARG A 119 49.81 14.19 -20.99
N THR A 120 49.30 15.41 -21.01
CA THR A 120 49.83 16.54 -21.79
C THR A 120 50.68 17.42 -20.88
N LEU A 121 51.96 17.63 -21.24
CA LEU A 121 52.88 18.47 -20.47
C LEU A 121 52.72 19.94 -20.87
N ILE A 122 52.48 20.81 -19.90
CA ILE A 122 52.37 22.27 -20.10
C ILE A 122 53.45 22.93 -19.25
N HIS A 123 54.47 23.47 -19.91
CA HIS A 123 55.58 24.16 -19.26
C HIS A 123 55.27 25.65 -19.10
N HIS A 124 55.36 26.15 -17.87
CA HIS A 124 55.26 27.57 -17.52
C HIS A 124 56.64 28.07 -17.10
N ASP A 125 57.57 28.12 -18.06
CA ASP A 125 58.91 28.64 -17.86
C ASP A 125 59.00 30.11 -18.36
N PRO A 126 59.87 30.95 -17.77
CA PRO A 126 60.01 32.34 -18.19
C PRO A 126 60.59 32.42 -19.61
N GLU A 127 60.08 33.35 -20.42
CA GLU A 127 60.56 33.56 -21.80
C GLU A 127 62.03 34.00 -21.86
N ASN A 128 62.47 34.76 -20.85
CA ASN A 128 63.86 35.17 -20.71
C ASN A 128 64.46 34.57 -19.43
N THR A 129 65.50 33.76 -19.60
CA THR A 129 66.28 33.16 -18.51
C THR A 129 67.48 34.01 -18.12
N GLN A 130 67.53 35.29 -18.50
CA GLN A 130 68.54 36.23 -18.03
C GLN A 130 68.03 37.01 -16.82
N CYS A 131 68.83 37.01 -15.76
CA CYS A 131 68.59 37.84 -14.59
C CYS A 131 68.86 39.32 -14.94
N GLN A 132 68.29 40.25 -14.18
CA GLN A 132 68.54 41.69 -14.33
C GLN A 132 70.02 42.07 -14.14
N CYS A 133 70.80 41.23 -13.45
CA CYS A 133 72.25 41.40 -13.31
C CYS A 133 73.09 40.92 -14.52
N GLY A 134 72.45 40.37 -15.56
CA GLY A 134 73.10 39.88 -16.79
C GLY A 134 73.57 38.42 -16.74
N CYS A 135 73.35 37.71 -15.63
CA CYS A 135 73.68 36.29 -15.50
C CYS A 135 72.56 35.38 -16.00
N ALA A 136 72.89 34.15 -16.43
CA ALA A 136 71.90 33.13 -16.77
C ALA A 136 71.27 32.53 -15.51
N LEU A 137 69.94 32.45 -15.45
CA LEU A 137 69.18 31.81 -14.39
C LEU A 137 69.36 30.29 -14.44
N LYS A 138 69.49 29.69 -13.26
CA LYS A 138 69.63 28.24 -13.09
C LYS A 138 68.32 27.66 -12.59
N ARG A 139 67.88 26.55 -13.20
CA ARG A 139 66.70 25.80 -12.75
C ARG A 139 67.06 24.99 -11.51
N ILE A 140 66.41 25.27 -10.38
CA ILE A 140 66.66 24.64 -9.08
C ILE A 140 65.60 23.62 -8.67
N GLY A 141 64.45 23.61 -9.34
CA GLY A 141 63.37 22.66 -9.08
C GLY A 141 62.17 22.92 -9.97
N GLU A 142 61.11 22.16 -9.74
CA GLU A 142 59.83 22.35 -10.42
C GLU A 142 58.67 22.05 -9.47
N ASP A 143 57.56 22.74 -9.70
CA ASP A 143 56.28 22.44 -9.07
C ASP A 143 55.35 21.85 -10.12
N VAL A 144 54.74 20.69 -9.81
CA VAL A 144 53.94 19.90 -10.74
C VAL A 144 52.51 19.85 -10.23
N SER A 145 51.58 20.40 -11.02
CA SER A 145 50.14 20.35 -10.76
C SER A 145 49.45 19.56 -11.86
N GLU A 146 48.69 18.53 -11.49
CA GLU A 146 47.90 17.73 -12.44
C GLU A 146 46.42 18.15 -12.38
N LYS A 147 45.80 18.32 -13.55
CA LYS A 147 44.39 18.66 -13.72
C LYS A 147 43.76 17.69 -14.71
N LEU A 148 42.64 17.09 -14.33
CA LEU A 148 41.86 16.23 -15.23
C LEU A 148 41.12 17.12 -16.23
N ASP A 149 41.31 16.88 -17.52
CA ASP A 149 40.62 17.53 -18.62
C ASP A 149 39.68 16.55 -19.31
N TYR A 150 38.58 17.08 -19.84
CA TYR A 150 37.54 16.29 -20.49
C TYR A 150 37.24 16.87 -21.86
N THR A 151 37.54 16.07 -22.87
CA THR A 151 37.06 16.27 -24.24
C THR A 151 36.03 15.18 -24.53
N PRO A 152 34.90 15.47 -25.23
CA PRO A 152 33.86 14.47 -25.44
C PRO A 152 34.40 13.13 -25.96
N GLY A 153 34.31 12.09 -25.13
CA GLY A 153 34.81 10.74 -25.44
C GLY A 153 36.22 10.39 -24.94
N VAL A 154 37.00 11.34 -24.39
CA VAL A 154 38.38 11.10 -23.91
C VAL A 154 38.68 11.94 -22.65
N PHE A 155 39.19 11.27 -21.61
CA PHE A 155 39.79 11.94 -20.45
C PHE A 155 41.30 12.07 -20.67
N SER A 156 41.84 13.26 -20.41
CA SER A 156 43.27 13.55 -20.44
C SER A 156 43.69 14.24 -19.14
N VAL A 157 44.99 14.25 -18.85
CA VAL A 157 45.54 14.93 -17.67
C VAL A 157 46.50 16.02 -18.14
N GLU A 158 46.16 17.27 -17.89
CA GLU A 158 47.05 18.40 -18.04
C GLU A 158 48.05 18.41 -16.88
N ARG A 159 49.31 18.12 -17.17
CA ARG A 159 50.41 18.21 -16.20
C ARG A 159 51.11 19.56 -16.37
N HIS A 160 50.79 20.50 -15.51
CA HIS A 160 51.43 21.82 -15.47
C HIS A 160 52.74 21.75 -14.70
N ILE A 161 53.84 22.08 -15.36
CA ILE A 161 55.19 22.10 -14.80
C ILE A 161 55.62 23.57 -14.71
N ARG A 162 55.82 24.06 -13.48
CA ARG A 162 56.34 25.41 -13.23
C ARG A 162 57.79 25.31 -12.76
N GLY A 163 58.73 25.73 -13.59
CA GLY A 163 60.14 25.75 -13.21
C GLY A 163 60.41 26.77 -12.11
N LYS A 164 61.21 26.40 -11.11
CA LYS A 164 61.79 27.32 -10.14
C LYS A 164 63.19 27.68 -10.60
N TRP A 165 63.40 28.96 -10.82
CA TRP A 165 64.64 29.53 -11.37
C TRP A 165 65.25 30.48 -10.34
N VAL A 166 66.58 30.47 -10.23
CA VAL A 166 67.33 31.33 -9.31
C VAL A 166 68.60 31.83 -10.00
N CYS A 167 69.00 33.06 -9.68
CA CYS A 167 70.32 33.58 -9.98
C CYS A 167 71.29 33.30 -8.82
N ASP A 168 72.40 32.59 -9.08
CA ASP A 168 73.41 32.31 -8.05
C ASP A 168 74.08 33.57 -7.47
N ASN A 169 74.05 34.70 -8.21
CA ASN A 169 74.71 35.95 -7.81
C ASN A 169 73.75 36.95 -7.11
N CYS A 170 72.44 36.84 -7.34
CA CYS A 170 71.43 37.71 -6.75
C CYS A 170 70.56 36.99 -5.71
N GLU A 171 70.74 35.67 -5.52
CA GLU A 171 69.96 34.81 -4.62
C GLU A 171 68.44 35.00 -4.75
N THR A 172 68.00 35.35 -5.96
CA THR A 172 66.62 35.64 -6.36
C THR A 172 66.31 34.92 -7.65
#